data_AF-A0A3B6ST74-F1
#
_entry.id   AF-A0A3B6ST74-F1
#
_cell.length_a   1.000
_cell.length_b   1.000
_cell.length_c   1.000
_cell.angle_alpha   90.00
_cell.angle_beta   90.00
_cell.angle_gamma   90.00
#
_symmetry.space_group_name_H-M   'P 1'
#
loop_
_entity.id
_entity.type
_entity.pdbx_description
1 polymer ?
#
loop_
_entity_poly.entity_id
_entity_poly.type
_entity_poly.pdbx_seq_one_letter_code
_entity_poly.pdbx_strand_id
1 'polypeptide(L)'
;MAQCKTKVVAFFYSSTTGQWQSIASKAWSDLLLCGMPIVSLKYRLFYRSHYAYGCLYWPMTNGIEFGLKNRPREAMLMLDTMTMEFSVADYPPGRWRGFQVGIVEAGEGRLGLLTFSINDAASQLRYMVRQNTDGSNNEWQLEKIIPLGSGNHSIIASTERYLLLLRLDFGTDHSEGLSLDVKTFQLERVCELSDVTSRSIYTSFPPSLSSRTV
;
A
#
# COMPACT_ATOMS: atom_id res chain seq x y z
N MET A 1 8.78 -8.79 -7.12
CA MET A 1 8.30 -8.19 -8.39
C MET A 1 9.49 -7.65 -9.16
N ALA A 2 9.44 -7.66 -10.48
CA ALA A 2 10.41 -6.99 -11.35
C ALA A 2 9.68 -6.14 -12.38
N GLN A 3 10.39 -5.15 -12.92
CA GLN A 3 9.85 -4.26 -13.95
C GLN A 3 10.96 -3.76 -14.86
N CYS A 4 10.55 -3.39 -16.07
CA CYS A 4 11.38 -2.65 -17.00
C CYS A 4 10.63 -1.40 -17.46
N LYS A 5 11.20 -0.70 -18.44
CA LYS A 5 10.58 0.49 -19.02
C LYS A 5 9.19 0.22 -19.58
N THR A 6 8.91 -1.00 -20.03
CA THR A 6 7.68 -1.33 -20.77
C THR A 6 6.72 -2.26 -20.07
N LYS A 7 7.20 -3.08 -19.12
CA LYS A 7 6.40 -4.14 -18.51
C LYS A 7 6.68 -4.28 -17.01
N VAL A 8 5.73 -4.90 -16.33
CA VAL A 8 5.84 -5.38 -14.96
C VAL A 8 5.57 -6.88 -14.90
N VAL A 9 6.24 -7.58 -13.99
CA VAL A 9 6.07 -9.01 -13.74
C VAL A 9 6.23 -9.30 -12.24
N ALA A 10 5.38 -10.16 -11.69
CA ALA A 10 5.56 -10.69 -10.35
C ALA A 10 6.08 -12.14 -10.40
N PHE A 11 6.74 -12.52 -9.31
CA PHE A 11 7.16 -13.89 -9.08
C PHE A 11 6.60 -14.30 -7.73
N PHE A 12 6.11 -15.52 -7.64
CA PHE A 12 5.60 -16.09 -6.40
C PHE A 12 6.24 -17.45 -6.18
N TYR A 13 6.34 -17.84 -4.91
CA TYR A 13 6.80 -19.17 -4.52
C TYR A 13 5.57 -20.03 -4.24
N SER A 14 5.46 -21.17 -4.90
CA SER A 14 4.42 -22.15 -4.61
C SER A 14 4.95 -23.15 -3.59
N SER A 15 4.33 -23.19 -2.42
CA SER A 15 4.65 -24.20 -1.40
C SER A 15 4.27 -25.61 -1.84
N THR A 16 3.27 -25.76 -2.71
CA THR A 16 2.82 -27.06 -3.24
C THR A 16 3.83 -27.66 -4.21
N THR A 17 4.40 -26.86 -5.10
CA THR A 17 5.39 -27.34 -6.07
C THR A 17 6.83 -27.15 -5.60
N GLY A 18 7.05 -26.38 -4.54
CA GLY A 18 8.37 -26.02 -4.03
C GLY A 18 9.17 -25.11 -4.97
N GLN A 19 8.52 -24.47 -5.94
CA GLN A 19 9.18 -23.73 -7.02
C GLN A 19 8.73 -22.28 -7.10
N TRP A 20 9.63 -21.42 -7.58
CA TRP A 20 9.31 -20.07 -8.01
C TRP A 20 8.64 -20.09 -9.38
N GLN A 21 7.53 -19.39 -9.51
CA GLN A 21 6.79 -19.22 -10.76
C GLN A 21 6.62 -17.74 -11.07
N SER A 22 6.54 -17.41 -12.36
CA SER A 22 6.28 -16.05 -12.84
C SER A 22 4.85 -15.92 -13.33
N ILE A 23 4.22 -14.78 -13.06
CA ILE A 23 2.93 -14.44 -13.65
C ILE A 23 3.13 -13.85 -15.05
N ALA A 24 2.07 -13.78 -15.85
CA ALA A 24 2.12 -13.14 -17.15
C ALA A 24 2.55 -11.67 -17.01
N SER A 25 3.58 -11.27 -17.77
CA SER A 25 4.02 -9.88 -17.77
C SER A 25 2.94 -8.99 -18.38
N LYS A 26 2.64 -7.84 -17.77
CA LYS A 26 1.69 -6.85 -18.30
C LYS A 26 2.43 -5.60 -18.76
N ALA A 27 2.01 -5.06 -19.91
CA ALA A 27 2.58 -3.81 -20.39
C ALA A 27 2.02 -2.64 -19.58
N TRP A 28 2.87 -1.65 -19.31
CA TRP A 28 2.43 -0.43 -18.63
C TRP A 28 1.38 0.33 -19.44
N SER A 29 1.42 0.26 -20.77
CA SER A 29 0.39 0.83 -21.66
C SER A 29 -0.99 0.24 -21.43
N ASP A 30 -1.07 -1.04 -21.09
CA ASP A 30 -2.33 -1.76 -20.91
C ASP A 30 -2.94 -1.44 -19.55
N LEU A 31 -2.09 -1.12 -18.56
CA LEU A 31 -2.49 -0.76 -17.20
C LEU A 31 -2.74 0.75 -17.05
N LEU A 32 -1.94 1.58 -17.71
CA LEU A 32 -1.89 3.02 -17.56
C LEU A 32 -2.15 3.68 -18.92
N LEU A 33 -3.39 4.14 -19.13
CA LEU A 33 -3.85 4.80 -20.38
C LEU A 33 -3.04 6.06 -20.78
N CYS A 34 -2.20 6.61 -19.89
CA CYS A 34 -1.37 7.77 -20.17
C CYS A 34 0.09 7.54 -19.75
N GLY A 35 0.91 7.16 -20.73
CA GLY A 35 2.34 7.41 -20.72
C GLY A 35 3.16 6.49 -19.84
N MET A 36 4.28 6.04 -20.40
CA MET A 36 5.26 5.21 -19.71
C MET A 36 5.85 5.97 -18.52
N PRO A 37 6.15 5.30 -17.40
CA PRO A 37 6.96 5.89 -16.34
C PRO A 37 8.33 6.30 -16.91
N ILE A 38 8.58 7.61 -17.01
CA ILE A 38 9.71 8.22 -17.76
C ILE A 38 11.07 7.87 -17.16
N VAL A 39 11.14 7.63 -15.85
CA VAL A 39 12.35 7.17 -15.19
C VAL A 39 12.11 5.73 -14.78
N SER A 40 13.17 4.91 -14.89
CA SER A 40 13.15 3.57 -14.33
C SER A 40 12.61 3.66 -12.91
N LEU A 41 11.48 3.02 -12.66
CA LEU A 41 10.83 2.89 -11.35
C LEU A 41 11.70 2.12 -10.32
N LYS A 42 13.00 2.02 -10.61
CA LYS A 42 14.09 1.19 -10.08
C LYS A 42 14.20 1.19 -8.56
N TYR A 43 13.72 2.21 -7.87
CA TYR A 43 14.04 2.36 -6.45
C TYR A 43 12.84 2.48 -5.50
N ARG A 44 11.60 2.71 -5.96
CA ARG A 44 10.51 3.04 -5.01
C ARG A 44 9.13 2.42 -5.22
N LEU A 45 8.80 1.82 -6.36
CA LEU A 45 7.44 1.26 -6.51
C LEU A 45 7.15 0.08 -5.58
N PHE A 46 8.17 -0.72 -5.24
CA PHE A 46 7.97 -1.98 -4.51
C PHE A 46 8.37 -1.90 -3.05
N TYR A 47 8.70 -0.71 -2.54
CA TYR A 47 9.15 -0.59 -1.15
C TYR A 47 8.00 -0.79 -0.15
N ARG A 48 6.76 -0.46 -0.55
CA ARG A 48 5.58 -0.54 0.30
C ARG A 48 4.42 -1.14 -0.49
N SER A 49 4.04 -2.35 -0.13
CA SER A 49 2.79 -2.97 -0.55
C SER A 49 1.83 -3.03 0.63
N HIS A 50 0.55 -2.99 0.30
CA HIS A 50 -0.53 -3.07 1.26
C HIS A 50 -1.40 -4.26 0.87
N TYR A 51 -1.65 -5.18 1.80
CA TYR A 51 -2.47 -6.34 1.55
C TYR A 51 -3.89 -6.13 2.09
N ALA A 52 -4.90 -6.29 1.23
CA ALA A 52 -6.30 -6.24 1.60
C ALA A 52 -7.13 -7.10 0.62
N TYR A 53 -8.07 -7.90 1.14
CA TYR A 53 -9.00 -8.75 0.38
C TYR A 53 -8.33 -9.58 -0.72
N GLY A 54 -7.23 -10.26 -0.40
CA GLY A 54 -6.54 -11.11 -1.38
C GLY A 54 -5.73 -10.33 -2.43
N CYS A 55 -5.62 -9.01 -2.30
CA CYS A 55 -4.93 -8.16 -3.26
C CYS A 55 -3.75 -7.43 -2.62
N LEU A 56 -2.66 -7.31 -3.37
CA LEU A 56 -1.53 -6.44 -3.05
C LEU A 56 -1.70 -5.11 -3.79
N TYR A 57 -1.67 -4.02 -3.06
CA TYR A 57 -1.77 -2.66 -3.57
C TYR A 57 -0.43 -1.94 -3.44
N TRP A 58 0.03 -1.33 -4.54
CA TRP A 58 1.19 -0.44 -4.57
C TRP A 58 0.76 0.98 -4.91
N PRO A 59 0.72 1.86 -3.89
CA PRO A 59 0.64 3.29 -4.03
C PRO A 59 1.67 3.85 -4.99
N MET A 60 1.21 4.42 -6.11
CA MET A 60 2.09 5.16 -7.03
C MET A 60 2.24 6.63 -6.59
N THR A 61 2.56 6.88 -5.31
CA THR A 61 2.47 8.25 -4.73
C THR A 61 3.77 9.05 -4.73
N ASN A 62 4.89 8.51 -5.23
CA ASN A 62 6.18 9.15 -5.02
C ASN A 62 6.66 9.99 -6.20
N GLY A 63 6.40 11.30 -6.09
CA GLY A 63 7.33 12.38 -6.45
C GLY A 63 6.93 13.27 -7.64
N ILE A 64 7.03 14.58 -7.41
CA ILE A 64 6.84 15.70 -8.36
C ILE A 64 7.72 15.54 -9.63
N GLU A 65 8.75 14.70 -9.57
CA GLU A 65 9.72 14.47 -10.65
C GLU A 65 9.43 13.23 -11.52
N PHE A 66 8.48 12.36 -11.15
CA PHE A 66 8.30 11.06 -11.80
C PHE A 66 7.21 11.02 -12.88
N GLY A 67 7.21 12.02 -13.75
CA GLY A 67 6.86 11.85 -15.17
C GLY A 67 5.43 11.44 -15.56
N LEU A 68 4.50 11.18 -14.64
CA LEU A 68 3.07 11.08 -14.96
C LEU A 68 2.46 12.48 -15.11
N LYS A 69 3.12 13.34 -15.90
CA LYS A 69 2.53 14.58 -16.37
C LYS A 69 1.28 14.17 -17.16
N ASN A 70 0.11 14.68 -16.73
CA ASN A 70 -1.18 14.54 -17.41
C ASN A 70 -2.08 13.35 -17.04
N ARG A 71 -1.90 12.67 -15.90
CA ARG A 71 -2.98 11.78 -15.42
C ARG A 71 -4.03 12.58 -14.62
N PRO A 72 -5.32 12.54 -15.00
CA PRO A 72 -6.38 13.26 -14.29
C PRO A 72 -6.73 12.64 -12.93
N ARG A 73 -6.40 11.36 -12.72
CA ARG A 73 -6.66 10.60 -11.48
C ARG A 73 -5.40 9.85 -11.06
N GLU A 74 -5.10 9.89 -9.77
CA GLU A 74 -4.05 9.07 -9.19
C GLU A 74 -4.56 7.63 -9.03
N ALA A 75 -3.69 6.63 -9.25
CA ALA A 75 -4.09 5.23 -9.16
C ALA A 75 -2.99 4.36 -8.54
N MET A 76 -3.38 3.17 -8.11
CA MET A 76 -2.55 2.16 -7.48
C MET A 76 -2.39 0.96 -8.40
N LEU A 77 -1.20 0.39 -8.49
CA LEU A 77 -1.05 -0.94 -9.08
C LEU A 77 -1.68 -1.95 -8.12
N MET A 78 -2.50 -2.86 -8.65
CA MET A 78 -3.08 -3.95 -7.88
C MET A 78 -2.62 -5.29 -8.47
N LEU A 79 -2.25 -6.24 -7.62
CA LEU A 79 -2.06 -7.64 -7.98
C LEU A 79 -3.07 -8.45 -7.17
N ASP A 80 -4.00 -9.09 -7.85
CA ASP A 80 -4.85 -10.10 -7.25
C ASP A 80 -4.01 -11.37 -7.03
N THR A 81 -3.90 -11.80 -5.77
CA THR A 81 -3.06 -12.95 -5.40
C THR A 81 -3.73 -14.30 -5.68
N MET A 82 -5.04 -14.31 -5.94
CA MET A 82 -5.80 -15.51 -6.32
C MET A 82 -5.73 -15.76 -7.81
N THR A 83 -5.96 -14.73 -8.62
CA THR A 83 -5.91 -14.83 -10.09
C THR A 83 -4.51 -14.62 -10.65
N MET A 84 -3.59 -14.06 -9.85
CA MET A 84 -2.23 -13.72 -10.25
C MET A 84 -2.20 -12.67 -11.39
N GLU A 85 -3.21 -11.80 -11.45
CA GLU A 85 -3.35 -10.79 -12.50
C GLU A 85 -3.12 -9.36 -11.99
N PHE A 86 -2.42 -8.55 -12.80
CA PHE A 86 -2.30 -7.13 -12.56
C PHE A 86 -3.50 -6.35 -13.07
N SER A 87 -3.89 -5.36 -12.29
CA SER A 87 -4.89 -4.35 -12.64
C SER A 87 -4.58 -3.03 -11.94
N VAL A 88 -5.49 -2.06 -12.02
CA VAL A 88 -5.32 -0.73 -11.43
C VAL A 88 -6.53 -0.38 -10.58
N ALA A 89 -6.28 0.13 -9.38
CA ALA A 89 -7.30 0.63 -8.47
C ALA A 89 -7.22 2.16 -8.34
N ASP A 90 -8.37 2.82 -8.24
CA ASP A 90 -8.43 4.27 -8.09
C ASP A 90 -8.18 4.71 -6.64
N TYR A 91 -7.58 5.89 -6.48
CA TYR A 91 -7.54 6.61 -5.21
C TYR A 91 -8.89 7.28 -4.90
N PRO A 92 -9.12 7.65 -3.62
CA PRO A 92 -10.12 8.65 -3.29
C PRO A 92 -9.95 9.95 -4.09
N PRO A 93 -11.03 10.73 -4.33
CA PRO A 93 -10.90 12.07 -4.86
C PRO A 93 -9.95 12.91 -3.99
N GLY A 94 -8.93 13.50 -4.60
CA GLY A 94 -7.90 14.25 -3.88
C GLY A 94 -6.57 14.27 -4.63
N ARG A 95 -5.59 14.94 -4.03
CA ARG A 95 -4.18 14.91 -4.48
C ARG A 95 -3.39 14.11 -3.46
N TRP A 96 -2.95 12.91 -3.83
CA TRP A 96 -2.16 11.98 -3.00
C TRP A 96 -0.68 11.97 -3.41
N ARG A 97 -0.28 12.72 -4.44
CA ARG A 97 1.13 12.95 -4.76
C ARG A 97 1.90 13.47 -3.54
N GLY A 98 2.94 12.72 -3.15
CA GLY A 98 3.79 13.03 -2.01
C GLY A 98 3.25 12.53 -0.66
N PHE A 99 2.05 11.97 -0.62
CA PHE A 99 1.47 11.41 0.60
C PHE A 99 1.83 9.93 0.76
N GLN A 100 2.19 9.56 1.98
CA GLN A 100 2.22 8.15 2.37
C GLN A 100 0.79 7.70 2.64
N VAL A 101 0.44 6.54 2.08
CA VAL A 101 -0.89 5.96 2.24
C VAL A 101 -0.76 4.50 2.67
N GLY A 102 -1.75 4.01 3.41
CA GLY A 102 -1.93 2.60 3.72
C GLY A 102 -3.31 2.13 3.26
N ILE A 103 -3.37 0.95 2.65
CA ILE A 103 -4.63 0.33 2.19
C ILE A 103 -4.98 -0.82 3.11
N VAL A 104 -6.21 -0.85 3.61
CA VAL A 104 -6.65 -1.79 4.65
C VAL A 104 -8.06 -2.28 4.37
N GLU A 105 -8.48 -3.35 5.05
CA GLU A 105 -9.86 -3.83 4.99
C GLU A 105 -10.74 -3.00 5.94
N ALA A 106 -11.78 -2.36 5.40
CA ALA A 106 -12.75 -1.59 6.18
C ALA A 106 -13.99 -2.40 6.60
N GLY A 107 -13.99 -3.72 6.37
CA GLY A 107 -15.16 -4.58 6.52
C GLY A 107 -16.12 -4.48 5.34
N GLU A 108 -17.06 -5.43 5.26
CA GLU A 108 -18.12 -5.46 4.23
C GLU A 108 -17.61 -5.40 2.78
N GLY A 109 -16.38 -5.88 2.53
CA GLY A 109 -15.75 -5.82 1.21
C GLY A 109 -15.30 -4.40 0.80
N ARG A 110 -15.36 -3.42 1.71
CA ARG A 110 -14.96 -2.02 1.46
C ARG A 110 -13.49 -1.82 1.77
N LEU A 111 -12.81 -1.06 0.91
CA LEU A 111 -11.42 -0.65 1.12
C LEU A 111 -11.34 0.56 2.04
N GLY A 112 -10.38 0.55 2.95
CA GLY A 112 -9.99 1.69 3.75
C GLY A 112 -8.66 2.26 3.28
N LEU A 113 -8.51 3.58 3.37
CA LEU A 113 -7.27 4.31 3.11
C LEU A 113 -6.89 5.11 4.36
N LEU A 114 -5.68 4.90 4.85
CA LEU A 114 -5.07 5.73 5.90
C LEU A 114 -3.99 6.63 5.31
N THR A 115 -3.98 7.91 5.69
CA THR A 115 -2.90 8.84 5.34
C THR A 115 -2.66 9.86 6.45
N PHE A 116 -1.51 10.52 6.44
CA PHE A 116 -1.23 11.59 7.39
C PHE A 116 -1.98 12.88 7.04
N SER A 117 -2.39 13.62 8.08
CA SER A 117 -2.94 14.96 7.91
C SER A 117 -1.87 15.93 7.38
N ILE A 118 -2.20 16.68 6.32
CA ILE A 118 -1.29 17.58 5.60
C ILE A 118 -0.68 18.66 6.52
N ASN A 119 -1.45 19.10 7.52
CA ASN A 119 -1.13 20.30 8.29
C ASN A 119 -0.45 20.00 9.64
N ASP A 120 -0.27 18.74 10.03
CA ASP A 120 -0.06 18.39 11.45
C ASP A 120 1.16 17.50 11.71
N ALA A 121 2.25 17.70 10.96
CA ALA A 121 3.55 17.06 11.17
C ALA A 121 3.51 15.52 11.36
N ALA A 122 2.63 14.82 10.62
CA ALA A 122 2.42 13.38 10.75
C ALA A 122 1.99 12.90 12.16
N SER A 123 1.35 13.76 12.96
CA SER A 123 0.83 13.44 14.29
C SER A 123 -0.56 12.80 14.28
N GLN A 124 -1.25 12.82 13.14
CA GLN A 124 -2.61 12.29 12.98
C GLN A 124 -2.76 11.53 11.67
N LEU A 125 -3.49 10.41 11.73
CA LEU A 125 -3.97 9.67 10.56
C LEU A 125 -5.42 9.99 10.27
N ARG A 126 -5.73 10.20 8.99
CA ARG A 126 -7.09 10.26 8.45
C ARG A 126 -7.43 8.90 7.89
N TYR A 127 -8.53 8.32 8.35
CA TYR A 127 -9.08 7.06 7.85
C TYR A 127 -10.30 7.35 6.98
N MET A 128 -10.19 6.97 5.70
CA MET A 128 -11.27 7.09 4.73
C MET A 128 -11.72 5.72 4.26
N VAL A 129 -13.01 5.53 4.06
CA VAL A 129 -13.60 4.27 3.60
C VAL A 129 -14.30 4.49 2.27
N ARG A 130 -14.09 3.56 1.34
CA ARG A 130 -14.78 3.51 0.07
C ARG A 130 -16.20 3.02 0.27
N GLN A 131 -17.18 3.80 -0.16
CA GLN A 131 -18.58 3.41 -0.05
C GLN A 131 -19.00 2.48 -1.20
N ASN A 132 -19.81 1.48 -0.85
CA ASN A 132 -20.50 0.60 -1.80
C ASN A 132 -21.83 1.27 -2.17
N THR A 133 -21.80 2.32 -2.97
CA THR A 133 -23.02 2.94 -3.51
C THR A 133 -23.40 2.27 -4.83
N ASP A 134 -24.64 1.83 -4.96
CA ASP A 134 -25.21 1.08 -6.11
C ASP A 134 -25.25 1.89 -7.44
N GLY A 135 -24.64 3.07 -7.47
CA GLY A 135 -24.46 3.91 -8.64
C GLY A 135 -23.07 4.53 -8.64
N SER A 136 -22.56 4.79 -9.86
CA SER A 136 -21.24 5.24 -10.33
C SER A 136 -20.33 6.14 -9.46
N ASN A 137 -20.75 6.58 -8.29
CA ASN A 137 -19.92 7.34 -7.36
C ASN A 137 -19.24 6.40 -6.36
N ASN A 138 -18.04 5.96 -6.74
CA ASN A 138 -17.01 5.39 -5.85
C ASN A 138 -16.51 6.46 -4.86
N GLU A 139 -17.42 7.00 -4.06
CA GLU A 139 -17.11 8.05 -3.10
C GLU A 139 -16.41 7.45 -1.88
N TRP A 140 -15.39 8.18 -1.44
CA TRP A 140 -14.66 7.87 -0.23
C TRP A 140 -15.04 8.89 0.82
N GLN A 141 -15.31 8.42 2.04
CA GLN A 141 -15.74 9.27 3.14
C GLN A 141 -14.76 9.19 4.30
N LEU A 142 -14.51 10.31 4.96
CA LEU A 142 -13.72 10.37 6.18
C LEU A 142 -14.53 9.76 7.33
N GLU A 143 -14.07 8.63 7.85
CA GLU A 143 -14.72 7.92 8.96
C GLU A 143 -14.10 8.32 10.30
N LYS A 144 -12.77 8.50 10.34
CA LYS A 144 -12.06 8.75 11.61
C LYS A 144 -10.79 9.56 11.45
N ILE A 145 -10.46 10.31 12.50
CA ILE A 145 -9.14 10.91 12.71
C ILE A 145 -8.52 10.22 13.92
N ILE A 146 -7.29 9.73 13.77
CA ILE A 146 -6.59 8.90 14.75
C ILE A 146 -5.34 9.65 15.18
N PRO A 147 -5.27 10.10 16.45
CA PRO A 147 -4.06 10.73 16.97
C PRO A 147 -2.95 9.68 17.16
N LEU A 148 -1.75 9.99 16.73
CA LEU A 148 -0.55 9.17 16.91
C LEU A 148 0.38 9.70 18.03
N GLY A 149 0.19 10.96 18.43
CA GLY A 149 1.06 11.64 19.39
C GLY A 149 2.25 12.33 18.71
N SER A 150 3.23 12.72 19.53
CA SER A 150 4.45 13.39 19.07
C SER A 150 5.39 12.42 18.35
N GLY A 151 6.15 12.93 17.38
CA GLY A 151 7.15 12.17 16.63
C GLY A 151 6.87 12.18 15.14
N ASN A 152 7.88 11.82 14.35
CA ASN A 152 7.74 11.73 12.91
C ASN A 152 7.31 10.31 12.52
N HIS A 153 6.06 10.15 12.13
CA HIS A 153 5.49 8.86 11.77
C HIS A 153 5.57 8.63 10.26
N SER A 154 5.80 7.38 9.87
CA SER A 154 5.73 6.94 8.49
C SER A 154 4.97 5.63 8.35
N ILE A 155 4.16 5.51 7.31
CA ILE A 155 3.45 4.27 6.96
C ILE A 155 4.43 3.33 6.27
N ILE A 156 4.52 2.10 6.78
CA ILE A 156 5.46 1.11 6.27
C ILE A 156 4.79 0.10 5.36
N ALA A 157 3.74 -0.53 5.86
CA ALA A 157 2.99 -1.58 5.19
C ALA A 157 1.62 -1.70 5.86
N SER A 158 0.72 -2.48 5.26
CA SER A 158 -0.48 -2.93 5.95
C SER A 158 -0.80 -4.37 5.58
N THR A 159 -1.46 -5.03 6.52
CA THR A 159 -2.07 -6.35 6.37
C THR A 159 -3.60 -6.21 6.41
N GLU A 160 -4.30 -7.34 6.36
CA GLU A 160 -5.77 -7.42 6.50
C GLU A 160 -6.28 -6.67 7.74
N ARG A 161 -5.51 -6.70 8.84
CA ARG A 161 -5.95 -6.18 10.14
C ARG A 161 -5.14 -5.00 10.67
N TYR A 162 -3.86 -4.91 10.30
CA TYR A 162 -2.94 -3.97 10.92
C TYR A 162 -2.32 -3.02 9.91
N LEU A 163 -2.25 -1.74 10.27
CA LEU A 163 -1.37 -0.77 9.62
C LEU A 163 -0.06 -0.70 10.42
N LEU A 164 1.07 -0.84 9.74
CA LEU A 164 2.38 -0.74 10.36
C LEU A 164 2.99 0.63 10.15
N LEU A 165 3.47 1.20 11.23
CA LEU A 165 4.06 2.52 11.29
C LEU A 165 5.48 2.44 11.85
N LEU A 166 6.32 3.35 11.40
CA LEU A 166 7.61 3.63 12.02
C LEU A 166 7.52 5.04 12.60
N ARG A 167 7.83 5.18 13.89
CA ARG A 167 7.98 6.47 14.56
C ARG A 167 9.46 6.76 14.75
N LEU A 168 9.90 7.94 14.31
CA LEU A 168 11.20 8.50 14.63
C LEU A 168 11.02 9.61 15.68
N ASP A 169 11.75 9.50 16.78
CA ASP A 169 11.80 10.54 17.80
C ASP A 169 12.83 11.62 17.43
N PHE A 170 12.45 12.87 17.59
CA PHE A 170 13.32 14.00 17.27
C PHE A 170 14.54 14.00 18.19
N GLY A 171 15.74 14.05 17.59
CA GLY A 171 17.01 14.18 18.32
C GLY A 171 17.59 12.87 18.86
N THR A 172 17.08 11.71 18.44
CA THR A 172 17.66 10.40 18.77
C THR A 172 17.78 9.51 17.53
N ASP A 173 18.67 8.52 17.57
CA ASP A 173 18.75 7.46 16.55
C ASP A 173 17.77 6.30 16.82
N HIS A 174 16.90 6.44 17.83
CA HIS A 174 15.91 5.44 18.18
C HIS A 174 14.68 5.56 17.28
N SER A 175 14.22 4.42 16.78
CA SER A 175 12.96 4.32 16.07
C SER A 175 12.08 3.24 16.66
N GLU A 176 10.77 3.44 16.62
CA GLU A 176 9.80 2.50 17.16
C GLU A 176 8.94 1.94 16.02
N GLY A 177 8.83 0.61 16.00
CA GLY A 177 7.84 -0.07 15.17
C GLY A 177 6.51 -0.09 15.91
N LEU A 178 5.47 0.47 15.29
CA LEU A 178 4.12 0.50 15.84
C LEU A 178 3.15 -0.26 14.93
N SER A 179 2.14 -0.86 15.52
CA SER A 179 1.00 -1.45 14.82
C SER A 179 -0.29 -0.78 15.23
N LEU A 180 -1.10 -0.40 14.26
CA LEU A 180 -2.44 0.11 14.46
C LEU A 180 -3.44 -0.96 14.04
N ASP A 181 -4.27 -1.44 14.97
CA ASP A 181 -5.40 -2.32 14.65
C ASP A 181 -6.50 -1.49 13.98
N VAL A 182 -6.79 -1.82 12.72
CA VAL A 182 -7.72 -1.07 11.86
C VAL A 182 -9.16 -1.19 12.35
N LYS A 183 -9.52 -2.28 13.05
CA LYS A 183 -10.87 -2.48 13.57
C LYS A 183 -11.10 -1.67 14.83
N THR A 184 -10.13 -1.68 15.74
CA THR A 184 -10.30 -1.08 17.07
C THR A 184 -9.83 0.36 17.16
N PHE A 185 -8.90 0.79 16.29
CA PHE A 185 -8.33 2.13 16.44
C PHE A 185 -7.09 2.16 17.34
N GLN A 186 -6.68 1.02 17.89
CA GLN A 186 -5.68 0.97 18.95
C GLN A 186 -4.28 0.86 18.37
N LEU A 187 -3.41 1.74 18.85
CA LEU A 187 -2.01 1.80 18.49
C LEU A 187 -1.18 1.09 19.55
N GLU A 188 -0.36 0.15 19.14
CA GLU A 188 0.50 -0.64 20.00
C GLU A 188 1.95 -0.56 19.53
N ARG A 189 2.88 -0.58 20.50
CA ARG A 189 4.31 -0.67 20.23
C ARG A 189 4.70 -2.13 20.02
N VAL A 190 5.30 -2.43 18.87
CA VAL A 190 5.72 -3.80 18.49
C VAL A 190 7.18 -4.03 18.82
N CYS A 191 8.06 -3.07 18.51
CA CYS A 191 9.49 -3.21 18.74
C CYS A 191 10.22 -1.87 18.85
N GLU A 192 11.39 -1.91 19.46
CA GLU A 192 12.41 -0.86 19.36
C GLU A 192 13.40 -1.23 18.26
N LEU A 193 13.77 -0.25 17.44
CA LEU A 193 14.68 -0.39 16.32
C LEU A 193 15.86 0.55 16.56
N SER A 194 17.02 -0.05 16.79
CA SER A 194 18.29 0.65 17.03
C SER A 194 18.99 1.12 15.76
N ASP A 195 18.47 0.77 14.57
CA ASP A 195 19.03 1.21 13.28
C ASP A 195 17.91 1.31 12.22
N VAL A 196 17.87 2.44 11.51
CA VAL A 196 16.82 2.86 10.56
C VAL A 196 17.04 2.28 9.15
N THR A 197 17.94 1.31 9.02
CA THR A 197 18.27 0.71 7.72
C THR A 197 17.17 -0.24 7.23
N SER A 198 16.23 0.33 6.49
CA SER A 198 15.42 -0.31 5.44
C SER A 198 14.99 -1.75 5.73
N ARG A 199 13.92 -1.94 6.50
CA ARG A 199 13.30 -3.26 6.63
C ARG A 199 11.84 -3.20 6.24
N SER A 200 11.53 -3.86 5.13
CA SER A 200 10.21 -4.43 4.90
C SER A 200 9.92 -5.35 6.08
N ILE A 201 8.94 -4.98 6.92
CA ILE A 201 8.49 -5.85 7.98
C ILE A 201 7.86 -7.08 7.30
N TYR A 202 8.39 -8.27 7.57
CA TYR A 202 7.80 -9.51 7.11
C TYR A 202 6.59 -9.82 8.00
N THR A 203 5.40 -9.54 7.50
CA THR A 203 4.18 -9.53 8.34
C THR A 203 3.36 -10.81 8.23
N SER A 204 3.66 -11.68 7.28
CA SER A 204 2.92 -12.93 7.06
C SER A 204 3.66 -13.84 6.10
N PHE A 205 3.45 -15.16 6.27
CA PHE A 205 3.57 -16.08 5.15
C PHE A 205 2.46 -15.74 4.16
N PRO A 206 2.73 -15.61 2.86
CA PRO A 206 1.66 -15.45 1.87
C PRO A 206 0.66 -16.60 2.05
N PRO A 207 -0.65 -16.38 1.80
CA PRO A 207 -1.65 -17.43 1.89
C PRO A 207 -1.18 -18.66 1.11
N SER A 208 -1.38 -19.84 1.70
CA SER A 208 -0.99 -21.10 1.07
C SER A 208 -1.73 -21.24 -0.25
N LEU A 209 -1.00 -21.24 -1.36
CA LEU A 209 -1.53 -21.47 -2.72
C LEU A 209 -1.91 -22.95 -2.95
N SER A 210 -2.22 -23.71 -1.89
CA SER A 210 -2.63 -25.10 -2.00
C SER A 210 -3.91 -25.19 -2.83
N SER A 211 -3.91 -26.04 -3.84
CA SER A 211 -5.13 -26.40 -4.59
C SER A 211 -6.23 -26.78 -3.60
N ARG A 212 -7.45 -26.28 -3.83
CA ARG A 212 -8.63 -26.72 -3.08
C ARG A 212 -8.66 -28.24 -3.04
N THR A 213 -8.82 -28.81 -1.86
CA THR A 213 -9.40 -30.14 -1.74
C THR A 213 -10.84 -29.99 -2.24
N VAL A 214 -11.12 -30.65 -3.36
CA VAL A 214 -12.47 -30.77 -3.94
C VAL A 214 -13.42 -31.37 -2.92
#